data_AF-A0A0Q9BXB9-F1
#
_entry.id   AF-A0A0Q9BXB9-F1
#
_cell.length_a   1.000
_cell.length_b   1.000
_cell.length_c   1.000
_cell.angle_alpha   90.00
_cell.angle_beta   90.00
_cell.angle_gamma   90.00
#
_symmetry.space_group_name_H-M   'P 1'
#
loop_
_entity.id
_entity.type
_entity.pdbx_description
1 polymer ?
#
loop_
_entity_poly.entity_id
_entity_poly.type
_entity_poly.pdbx_seq_one_letter_code
_entity_poly.pdbx_strand_id
1 'polypeptide(L)'
;MSIAVVSYALNGRPGVSDRTRRRVLQVAEELGWRPSVAARTLRGAAGSVALVLVRDAVGAAATATDLELSDGLRDVLDGRLSLAVHLLGSPASAALAIADWWAEQRYDAVVLTGIRREDPRLAALERLGAVAVLVDHVALPGDASGDASGDASGGVPSNPPPPAAPRPPTPTSTSTQTVALDSSADTKVGRYLSDLGHRRVAVLASAPDLRSGRGAAEALSAEVARRGGVAVVESCTTLEDVASTARRLLASPEPPTAVVTSDDQGALVVLDVARRAGLVVPWDLSVVAGRDAPVLRLSTPPVTAVARPDRALGQEAGRRVLRGLGRDAALAPAPGTAPAPAPGTAPASASASASAPSTTPAPGTSPGGSTPRVEPLPAVPGGRLVVRGTTSPPR
;
A
#
# COMPACT_ATOMS: atom_id res chain seq x y z
N MET A 1 37.29 -10.97 -30.94
CA MET A 1 37.26 -10.75 -29.47
C MET A 1 36.67 -11.98 -28.80
N SER A 2 37.12 -12.35 -27.60
CA SER A 2 36.51 -13.48 -26.89
C SER A 2 35.13 -13.12 -26.34
N ILE A 3 34.27 -14.13 -26.18
CA ILE A 3 32.92 -13.98 -25.59
C ILE A 3 33.00 -13.34 -24.19
N ALA A 4 34.04 -13.67 -23.41
CA ALA A 4 34.25 -13.10 -22.09
C ALA A 4 34.50 -11.59 -22.11
N VAL A 5 35.32 -11.09 -23.05
CA VAL A 5 35.62 -9.65 -23.17
C VAL A 5 34.40 -8.87 -23.65
N VAL A 6 33.61 -9.44 -24.58
CA VAL A 6 32.33 -8.86 -25.03
C VAL A 6 31.34 -8.79 -23.86
N SER A 7 31.20 -9.87 -23.09
CA SER A 7 30.36 -9.91 -21.90
C SER A 7 30.78 -8.88 -20.82
N TYR A 8 32.08 -8.72 -20.58
CA TYR A 8 32.58 -7.76 -19.59
C TYR A 8 32.36 -6.31 -20.04
N ALA A 9 32.55 -6.03 -21.33
CA ALA A 9 32.26 -4.73 -21.92
C ALA A 9 30.77 -4.37 -21.80
N LEU A 10 29.87 -5.30 -22.11
CA LEU A 10 28.42 -5.09 -22.06
C LEU A 10 27.86 -4.96 -20.63
N ASN A 11 28.46 -5.65 -19.65
CA ASN A 11 28.00 -5.64 -18.25
C ASN A 11 28.78 -4.63 -17.37
N GLY A 12 29.58 -3.75 -17.96
CA GLY A 12 30.31 -2.72 -17.22
C GLY A 12 31.42 -3.25 -16.29
N ARG A 13 31.81 -4.52 -16.39
CA ARG A 13 32.80 -5.14 -15.48
C ARG A 13 34.22 -4.59 -15.72
N PRO A 14 35.05 -4.47 -14.67
CA PRO A 14 36.44 -4.07 -14.80
C PRO A 14 37.25 -5.11 -15.61
N GLY A 15 38.35 -4.68 -16.24
CA GLY A 15 39.22 -5.55 -17.06
C GLY A 15 39.08 -5.38 -18.58
N VAL A 16 38.33 -4.39 -19.06
CA VAL A 16 38.24 -4.02 -20.49
C VAL A 16 38.55 -2.54 -20.65
N SER A 17 39.41 -2.18 -21.60
CA SER A 17 39.75 -0.78 -21.88
C SER A 17 38.56 0.01 -22.43
N ASP A 18 38.49 1.32 -22.14
CA ASP A 18 37.38 2.18 -22.57
C ASP A 18 37.21 2.23 -24.08
N ARG A 19 38.31 2.14 -24.83
CA ARG A 19 38.30 2.04 -26.30
C ARG A 19 37.61 0.77 -26.77
N THR A 20 37.94 -0.36 -26.15
CA THR A 20 37.36 -1.67 -26.47
C THR A 20 35.88 -1.73 -26.08
N ARG A 21 35.54 -1.17 -24.91
CA ARG A 21 34.14 -1.09 -24.44
C ARG A 21 33.26 -0.28 -25.40
N ARG A 22 33.73 0.91 -25.81
CA ARG A 22 33.02 1.74 -26.81
C ARG A 22 32.81 1.00 -28.14
N ARG A 23 33.84 0.31 -28.63
CA ARG A 23 33.77 -0.50 -29.86
C ARG A 23 32.71 -1.60 -29.76
N VAL A 24 32.65 -2.29 -28.62
CA VAL A 24 31.65 -3.36 -28.39
C VAL A 24 30.23 -2.81 -28.33
N LEU A 25 30.01 -1.72 -27.60
CA LEU A 25 28.68 -1.10 -27.48
C LEU A 25 28.18 -0.59 -28.83
N GLN A 26 29.04 0.09 -29.61
CA GLN A 26 28.70 0.56 -30.95
C GLN A 26 28.29 -0.59 -31.88
N VAL A 27 29.09 -1.67 -31.94
CA VAL A 27 28.78 -2.81 -32.81
C VAL A 27 27.52 -3.56 -32.34
N ALA A 28 27.29 -3.65 -31.03
CA ALA A 28 26.06 -4.23 -30.50
C ALA A 28 24.82 -3.41 -30.91
N GLU A 29 24.93 -2.09 -30.91
CA GLU A 29 23.87 -1.18 -31.35
C GLU A 29 23.62 -1.26 -32.86
N GLU A 30 24.68 -1.26 -33.68
CA GLU A 30 24.60 -1.44 -35.14
C GLU A 30 23.93 -2.77 -35.54
N LEU A 31 24.16 -3.83 -34.76
CA LEU A 31 23.57 -5.15 -34.99
C LEU A 31 22.17 -5.32 -34.37
N GLY A 32 21.65 -4.31 -33.67
CA GLY A 32 20.41 -4.43 -32.88
C GLY A 32 20.49 -5.54 -31.82
N TRP A 33 21.71 -5.90 -31.39
CA TRP A 33 21.96 -7.01 -30.50
C TRP A 33 21.44 -6.67 -29.09
N ARG A 34 20.61 -7.56 -28.54
CA ARG A 34 20.09 -7.45 -27.18
C ARG A 34 20.46 -8.68 -26.36
N PRO A 35 20.83 -8.52 -25.07
CA PRO A 35 21.06 -9.66 -24.19
C PRO A 35 19.82 -10.56 -24.11
N SER A 36 19.98 -11.84 -24.44
CA SER A 36 18.89 -12.81 -24.34
C SER A 36 18.44 -12.98 -22.88
N VAL A 37 17.14 -12.80 -22.63
CA VAL A 37 16.51 -13.08 -21.33
C VAL A 37 16.63 -14.56 -20.97
N ALA A 38 16.46 -15.46 -21.94
CA ALA A 38 16.63 -16.91 -21.77
C ALA A 38 18.06 -17.29 -21.33
N ALA A 39 19.08 -16.54 -21.79
CA ALA A 39 20.46 -16.76 -21.37
C ALA A 39 20.79 -16.12 -20.00
N ARG A 40 19.91 -15.27 -19.43
CA ARG A 40 20.04 -14.72 -18.08
C ARG A 40 19.35 -15.62 -17.04
N THR A 41 18.17 -16.14 -17.35
CA THR A 41 17.48 -17.16 -16.52
C THR A 41 18.35 -18.42 -16.35
N LEU A 42 19.02 -18.89 -17.41
CA LEU A 42 20.00 -19.98 -17.33
C LEU A 42 21.23 -19.68 -16.45
N ARG A 43 21.48 -18.39 -16.14
CA ARG A 43 22.53 -17.94 -15.22
C ARG A 43 22.00 -17.60 -13.82
N GLY A 44 20.73 -17.90 -13.54
CA GLY A 44 20.13 -17.80 -12.22
C GLY A 44 19.44 -16.47 -11.89
N ALA A 45 19.17 -15.59 -12.87
CA ALA A 45 18.38 -14.39 -12.63
C ALA A 45 17.43 -14.08 -13.82
N ALA A 46 16.13 -13.99 -13.55
CA ALA A 46 15.08 -13.69 -14.50
C ALA A 46 15.12 -12.23 -15.00
N GLY A 47 15.61 -11.31 -14.16
CA GLY A 47 15.62 -9.89 -14.45
C GLY A 47 14.24 -9.24 -14.34
N SER A 48 13.34 -9.84 -13.55
CA SER A 48 11.93 -9.46 -13.47
C SER A 48 11.41 -9.54 -12.03
N VAL A 49 10.43 -8.69 -11.72
CA VAL A 49 9.75 -8.59 -10.43
C VAL A 49 8.26 -8.73 -10.66
N ALA A 50 7.58 -9.56 -9.87
CA ALA A 50 6.14 -9.67 -9.90
C ALA A 50 5.49 -8.73 -8.87
N LEU A 51 4.58 -7.85 -9.29
CA LEU A 51 3.62 -7.21 -8.39
C LEU A 51 2.32 -8.01 -8.41
N VAL A 52 1.91 -8.53 -7.25
CA VAL A 52 0.71 -9.38 -7.13
C VAL A 52 -0.42 -8.58 -6.51
N LEU A 53 -1.47 -8.35 -7.29
CA LEU A 53 -2.70 -7.70 -6.88
C LEU A 53 -3.82 -8.73 -6.84
N VAL A 54 -4.43 -8.90 -5.67
CA VAL A 54 -5.59 -9.79 -5.51
C VAL A 54 -6.87 -8.98 -5.66
N ARG A 55 -7.75 -9.45 -6.54
CA ARG A 55 -9.07 -8.89 -6.84
C ARG A 55 -10.11 -9.99 -6.60
N ASP A 56 -10.67 -10.05 -5.39
CA ASP A 56 -11.86 -10.87 -5.20
C ASP A 56 -13.06 -10.20 -5.88
N ALA A 57 -14.04 -11.01 -6.28
CA ALA A 57 -15.23 -10.57 -7.02
C ALA A 57 -16.11 -9.57 -6.23
N VAL A 58 -15.74 -9.29 -4.99
CA VAL A 58 -16.48 -8.49 -4.01
C VAL A 58 -15.77 -7.14 -3.84
N GLY A 59 -15.88 -6.28 -4.86
CA GLY A 59 -15.70 -4.83 -4.68
C GLY A 59 -14.39 -4.18 -5.14
N ALA A 60 -13.37 -4.90 -5.59
CA ALA A 60 -12.11 -4.26 -6.01
C ALA A 60 -12.09 -3.93 -7.52
N ALA A 61 -12.65 -2.79 -7.92
CA ALA A 61 -12.13 -2.10 -9.10
C ALA A 61 -10.63 -1.84 -8.88
N ALA A 62 -9.83 -1.82 -9.95
CA ALA A 62 -8.46 -1.36 -9.83
C ALA A 62 -8.46 0.06 -9.25
N THR A 63 -8.03 0.19 -8.00
CA THR A 63 -8.04 1.50 -7.35
C THR A 63 -6.90 2.32 -7.92
N ALA A 64 -7.08 3.64 -8.05
CA ALA A 64 -6.03 4.54 -8.50
C ALA A 64 -4.71 4.35 -7.71
N THR A 65 -4.82 3.94 -6.44
CA THR A 65 -3.75 3.46 -5.56
C THR A 65 -2.81 2.45 -6.23
N ASP A 66 -3.34 1.40 -6.87
CA ASP A 66 -2.53 0.30 -7.39
C ASP A 66 -1.68 0.76 -8.57
N LEU A 67 -2.23 1.70 -9.35
CA LEU A 67 -1.50 2.34 -10.44
C LEU A 67 -0.38 3.22 -9.88
N GLU A 68 -0.65 4.09 -8.90
CA GLU A 68 0.39 4.92 -8.28
C GLU A 68 1.53 4.08 -7.67
N LEU A 69 1.16 2.99 -6.99
CA LEU A 69 2.13 2.03 -6.44
C LEU A 69 3.00 1.42 -7.55
N SER A 70 2.37 0.93 -8.62
CA SER A 70 3.08 0.32 -9.76
C SER A 70 4.00 1.33 -10.46
N ASP A 71 3.59 2.59 -10.51
CA ASP A 71 4.37 3.69 -11.07
C ASP A 71 5.60 4.01 -10.22
N GLY A 72 5.43 4.03 -8.89
CA GLY A 72 6.54 4.18 -7.96
C GLY A 72 7.55 3.03 -8.04
N LEU A 73 7.05 1.80 -8.18
CA LEU A 73 7.91 0.63 -8.43
C LEU A 73 8.67 0.79 -9.75
N ARG A 74 7.96 1.15 -10.82
CA ARG A 74 8.54 1.37 -12.15
C ARG A 74 9.64 2.43 -12.10
N ASP A 75 9.43 3.57 -11.44
CA ASP A 75 10.42 4.65 -11.30
C ASP A 75 11.77 4.15 -10.77
N VAL A 76 11.76 3.16 -9.86
CA VAL A 76 12.97 2.64 -9.21
C VAL A 76 13.56 1.44 -9.95
N LEU A 77 12.71 0.63 -10.58
CA LEU A 77 13.11 -0.57 -11.32
C LEU A 77 13.52 -0.26 -12.76
N ASP A 78 13.18 0.92 -13.29
CA ASP A 78 13.43 1.30 -14.68
C ASP A 78 14.89 1.12 -15.09
N GLY A 79 15.09 0.53 -16.27
CA GLY A 79 16.41 0.16 -16.79
C GLY A 79 17.16 -0.94 -16.01
N ARG A 80 16.60 -1.50 -14.93
CA ARG A 80 17.29 -2.47 -14.03
C ARG A 80 16.59 -3.82 -13.96
N LEU A 81 15.26 -3.81 -13.83
CA LEU A 81 14.40 -4.99 -13.71
C LEU A 81 13.07 -4.73 -14.43
N SER A 82 12.52 -5.75 -15.08
CA SER A 82 11.16 -5.66 -15.63
C SER A 82 10.11 -5.81 -14.52
N LEU A 83 9.07 -4.98 -14.52
CA LEU A 83 7.92 -5.13 -13.63
C LEU A 83 6.79 -5.87 -14.36
N ALA A 84 6.33 -6.99 -13.82
CA ALA A 84 5.14 -7.69 -14.29
C ALA A 84 4.03 -7.57 -13.23
N VAL A 85 2.85 -7.09 -13.64
CA VAL A 85 1.68 -6.95 -12.75
C VAL A 85 0.74 -8.14 -12.97
N HIS A 86 0.40 -8.85 -11.90
CA HIS A 86 -0.50 -9.99 -11.92
C HIS A 86 -1.77 -9.68 -11.16
N LEU A 87 -2.91 -9.85 -11.82
CA LEU A 87 -4.24 -9.73 -11.24
C LEU A 87 -4.78 -11.12 -10.96
N LEU A 88 -5.00 -11.46 -9.69
CA LEU A 88 -5.41 -12.81 -9.27
C LEU A 88 -6.70 -12.76 -8.47
N GLY A 89 -7.53 -13.80 -8.59
CA GLY A 89 -8.87 -13.81 -8.01
C GLY A 89 -8.92 -14.02 -6.50
N SER A 90 -7.86 -14.55 -5.89
CA SER A 90 -7.84 -14.83 -4.44
C SER A 90 -6.41 -14.94 -3.89
N PRO A 91 -6.21 -14.79 -2.57
CA PRO A 91 -4.91 -15.03 -1.94
C PRO A 91 -4.43 -16.49 -2.11
N ALA A 92 -5.35 -17.45 -2.12
CA ALA A 92 -5.03 -18.87 -2.30
C ALA A 92 -4.52 -19.17 -3.71
N SER A 93 -5.20 -18.65 -4.75
CA SER A 93 -4.73 -18.78 -6.14
C SER A 93 -3.39 -18.06 -6.35
N ALA A 94 -3.20 -16.92 -5.68
CA ALA A 94 -1.93 -16.21 -5.67
C ALA A 94 -0.79 -17.02 -5.04
N ALA A 95 -1.03 -17.69 -3.92
CA ALA A 95 -0.02 -18.52 -3.27
C ALA A 95 0.45 -19.69 -4.18
N LEU A 96 -0.48 -20.32 -4.90
CA LEU A 96 -0.16 -21.37 -5.88
C LEU A 96 0.63 -20.81 -7.06
N ALA A 97 0.16 -19.71 -7.65
CA ALA A 97 0.84 -19.07 -8.78
C ALA A 97 2.27 -18.63 -8.43
N ILE A 98 2.49 -18.09 -7.23
CA ILE A 98 3.83 -17.73 -6.74
C ILE A 98 4.73 -18.97 -6.67
N ALA A 99 4.22 -20.11 -6.19
CA ALA A 99 4.99 -21.35 -6.14
C ALA A 99 5.41 -21.84 -7.53
N ASP A 100 4.48 -21.81 -8.49
CA ASP A 100 4.76 -22.20 -9.89
C ASP A 100 5.80 -21.25 -10.51
N TRP A 101 5.61 -19.93 -10.38
CA TRP A 101 6.55 -18.95 -10.94
C TRP A 101 7.95 -19.06 -10.34
N TRP A 102 8.05 -19.40 -9.06
CA TRP A 102 9.33 -19.59 -8.40
C TRP A 102 10.03 -20.86 -8.88
N ALA A 103 9.28 -21.96 -9.04
CA ALA A 103 9.80 -23.20 -9.62
C ALA A 103 10.25 -23.01 -11.08
N GLU A 104 9.51 -22.21 -11.86
CA GLU A 104 9.81 -21.85 -13.24
C GLU A 104 10.93 -20.79 -13.38
N GLN A 105 11.44 -20.25 -12.27
CA GLN A 105 12.45 -19.18 -12.25
C GLN A 105 12.01 -17.94 -13.08
N ARG A 106 10.72 -17.58 -12.97
CA ARG A 106 10.12 -16.48 -13.76
C ARG A 106 10.33 -15.10 -13.18
N TYR A 107 10.58 -15.00 -11.87
CA TYR A 107 10.78 -13.74 -11.17
C TYR A 107 11.91 -13.86 -10.16
N ASP A 108 12.67 -12.78 -10.03
CA ASP A 108 13.73 -12.65 -9.02
C ASP A 108 13.16 -12.26 -7.66
N ALA A 109 12.05 -11.52 -7.64
CA ALA A 109 11.39 -11.05 -6.44
C ALA A 109 9.88 -10.89 -6.64
N VAL A 110 9.14 -10.92 -5.52
CA VAL A 110 7.70 -10.73 -5.49
C VAL A 110 7.33 -9.57 -4.56
N VAL A 111 6.49 -8.66 -5.05
CA VAL A 111 5.87 -7.59 -4.26
C VAL A 111 4.41 -7.96 -4.01
N LEU A 112 4.02 -8.05 -2.74
CA LEU A 112 2.66 -8.38 -2.32
C LEU A 112 1.97 -7.16 -1.73
N THR A 113 0.69 -6.97 -2.07
CA THR A 113 -0.19 -5.97 -1.45
C THR A 113 -1.39 -6.66 -0.77
N GLY A 114 -2.11 -5.91 0.07
CA GLY A 114 -3.38 -6.36 0.65
C GLY A 114 -3.21 -7.61 1.52
N ILE A 115 -2.24 -7.59 2.43
CA ILE A 115 -1.93 -8.74 3.29
C ILE A 115 -3.06 -8.96 4.30
N ARG A 116 -3.57 -10.20 4.34
CA ARG A 116 -4.62 -10.61 5.27
C ARG A 116 -4.03 -11.13 6.59
N ARG A 117 -4.86 -11.26 7.64
CA ARG A 117 -4.42 -11.81 8.94
C ARG A 117 -3.82 -13.20 8.77
N GLU A 118 -4.57 -14.08 8.10
CA GLU A 118 -4.19 -15.43 7.73
C GLU A 118 -4.00 -15.48 6.22
N ASP A 119 -2.77 -15.20 5.78
CA ASP A 119 -2.47 -15.04 4.36
C ASP A 119 -1.64 -16.22 3.83
N PRO A 120 -2.20 -17.09 2.97
CA PRO A 120 -1.49 -18.27 2.46
C PRO A 120 -0.27 -17.89 1.60
N ARG A 121 -0.21 -16.66 1.08
CA ARG A 121 0.93 -16.18 0.29
C ARG A 121 2.19 -16.06 1.15
N LEU A 122 2.05 -15.69 2.42
CA LEU A 122 3.20 -15.57 3.34
C LEU A 122 3.85 -16.94 3.59
N ALA A 123 3.03 -17.94 3.92
CA ALA A 123 3.50 -19.32 4.09
C ALA A 123 4.12 -19.90 2.81
N ALA A 124 3.62 -19.51 1.63
CA ALA A 124 4.24 -19.90 0.36
C ALA A 124 5.63 -19.27 0.19
N LEU A 125 5.77 -17.96 0.43
CA LEU A 125 7.05 -17.25 0.32
C LEU A 125 8.10 -17.80 1.28
N GLU A 126 7.71 -18.11 2.52
CA GLU A 126 8.59 -18.70 3.52
C GLU A 126 9.14 -20.07 3.08
N ARG A 127 8.27 -20.96 2.58
CA ARG A 127 8.69 -22.28 2.08
C ARG A 127 9.63 -22.20 0.88
N LEU A 128 9.47 -21.17 0.06
CA LEU A 128 10.26 -20.97 -1.17
C LEU A 128 11.60 -20.25 -0.93
N GLY A 129 11.79 -19.65 0.26
CA GLY A 129 12.92 -18.76 0.53
C GLY A 129 12.93 -17.55 -0.39
N ALA A 130 11.75 -17.09 -0.81
CA ALA A 130 11.62 -16.08 -1.85
C ALA A 130 12.00 -14.67 -1.36
N VAL A 131 12.62 -13.87 -2.23
CA VAL A 131 12.81 -12.44 -1.97
C VAL A 131 11.47 -11.75 -2.14
N ALA A 132 10.92 -11.26 -1.03
CA ALA A 132 9.58 -10.71 -0.98
C ALA A 132 9.55 -9.33 -0.35
N VAL A 133 8.75 -8.43 -0.93
CA VAL A 133 8.44 -7.14 -0.34
C VAL A 133 6.95 -7.05 -0.11
N LEU A 134 6.54 -6.87 1.15
CA LEU A 134 5.14 -6.69 1.51
C LEU A 134 4.85 -5.19 1.63
N VAL A 135 3.81 -4.74 0.95
CA VAL A 135 3.35 -3.34 0.95
C VAL A 135 1.99 -3.27 1.64
N ASP A 136 1.79 -2.20 2.43
CA ASP A 136 0.52 -1.88 3.10
C ASP A 136 0.16 -2.84 4.23
N HIS A 137 1.08 -2.97 5.19
CA HIS A 137 0.85 -3.66 6.45
C HIS A 137 0.84 -2.64 7.60
N VAL A 138 -0.05 -2.79 8.58
CA VAL A 138 0.16 -2.21 9.92
C VAL A 138 0.62 -3.36 10.81
N ALA A 139 1.76 -3.18 11.49
CA ALA A 139 2.27 -4.18 12.42
C ALA A 139 1.38 -4.22 13.68
N LEU A 140 0.90 -5.39 14.06
CA LEU A 140 0.17 -5.56 15.31
C LEU A 140 1.16 -5.61 16.50
N PRO A 141 0.76 -5.14 17.69
CA PRO A 141 1.51 -5.42 18.92
C PRO A 141 1.52 -6.95 19.14
N GLY A 142 2.69 -7.57 19.06
CA GLY A 142 2.85 -9.04 19.13
C GLY A 142 3.84 -9.60 18.10
N ASP A 143 4.16 -8.85 17.04
CA ASP A 143 5.25 -9.17 16.10
C ASP A 143 6.64 -8.78 16.67
N ALA A 144 6.70 -8.40 17.95
CA ALA A 144 7.93 -8.13 18.67
C ALA A 144 8.53 -9.45 19.15
N SER A 145 9.66 -9.82 18.55
CA SER A 145 10.73 -10.62 19.17
C SER A 145 10.26 -11.80 20.03
N GLY A 146 10.04 -12.95 19.39
CA GLY A 146 10.02 -14.24 20.09
C GLY A 146 11.43 -14.71 20.44
N ASP A 147 12.12 -14.00 21.33
CA ASP A 147 13.21 -14.58 22.11
C ASP A 147 12.57 -15.46 23.18
N ALA A 148 12.40 -16.73 22.86
CA ALA A 148 12.11 -17.78 23.83
C ALA A 148 13.15 -18.89 23.63
N SER A 149 14.30 -18.71 24.26
CA SER A 149 15.21 -19.79 24.64
C SER A 149 14.43 -20.76 25.52
N GLY A 150 14.03 -21.88 24.93
CA GLY A 150 13.43 -23.01 25.63
C GLY A 150 14.21 -24.25 25.27
N ASP A 151 15.13 -24.62 26.15
CA ASP A 151 15.88 -25.86 26.10
C ASP A 151 14.92 -27.06 26.20
N ALA A 152 15.00 -28.00 25.26
CA ALA A 152 14.50 -29.35 25.44
C ALA A 152 15.21 -30.31 24.49
N SER A 153 16.24 -30.95 25.03
CA SER A 153 16.90 -32.16 24.56
C SER A 153 15.92 -33.34 24.37
N GLY A 154 16.11 -34.12 23.31
CA GLY A 154 15.46 -35.43 23.13
C GLY A 154 15.67 -35.99 21.72
N GLY A 155 16.72 -36.78 21.52
CA GLY A 155 17.06 -37.37 20.23
C GLY A 155 16.37 -38.71 19.94
N VAL A 156 16.34 -39.08 18.65
CA VAL A 156 16.34 -40.47 18.17
C VAL A 156 17.14 -40.50 16.85
N PRO A 157 18.10 -41.43 16.64
CA PRO A 157 18.87 -41.50 15.40
C PRO A 157 18.12 -42.34 14.35
N SER A 158 18.03 -41.87 13.11
CA SER A 158 17.61 -42.67 11.96
C SER A 158 18.56 -42.48 10.76
N ASN A 159 18.84 -43.61 10.10
CA ASN A 159 19.91 -43.88 9.14
C ASN A 159 19.86 -42.97 7.87
N PRO A 160 20.99 -42.66 7.20
CA PRO A 160 21.01 -41.72 6.08
C PRO A 160 20.55 -42.37 4.76
N PRO A 161 19.77 -41.66 3.92
CA PRO A 161 19.50 -42.07 2.54
C PRO A 161 20.68 -41.76 1.59
N PRO A 162 20.75 -42.42 0.42
CA PRO A 162 21.88 -42.33 -0.51
C PRO A 162 22.05 -40.96 -1.17
N PRO A 163 23.26 -40.62 -1.67
CA PRO A 163 23.61 -39.27 -2.11
C PRO A 163 22.85 -38.86 -3.38
N ALA A 164 21.99 -37.85 -3.24
CA ALA A 164 21.39 -37.14 -4.37
C ALA A 164 22.39 -36.13 -4.97
N ALA A 165 22.34 -35.97 -6.29
CA ALA A 165 23.14 -35.03 -7.09
C ALA A 165 23.17 -33.61 -6.49
N PRO A 166 24.26 -32.83 -6.70
CA PRO A 166 24.43 -31.52 -6.07
C PRO A 166 23.27 -30.59 -6.45
N ARG A 167 22.37 -30.36 -5.48
CA ARG A 167 21.38 -29.30 -5.54
C ARG A 167 22.10 -27.95 -5.49
N PRO A 168 21.67 -26.95 -6.29
CA PRO A 168 22.14 -25.58 -6.11
C PRO A 168 21.82 -25.11 -4.67
N PRO A 169 22.63 -24.19 -4.10
CA PRO A 169 22.45 -23.76 -2.72
C PRO A 169 21.04 -23.17 -2.55
N THR A 170 20.22 -23.83 -1.73
CA THR A 170 18.97 -23.27 -1.21
C THR A 170 19.31 -22.03 -0.39
N PRO A 171 18.85 -20.82 -0.76
CA PRO A 171 19.03 -19.65 0.10
C PRO A 171 18.34 -19.93 1.44
N THR A 172 19.13 -20.02 2.52
CA THR A 172 18.67 -20.45 3.85
C THR A 172 18.13 -19.28 4.69
N SER A 173 17.83 -18.14 4.07
CA SER A 173 17.18 -17.02 4.74
C SER A 173 16.15 -16.39 3.83
N THR A 174 14.87 -16.54 4.16
CA THR A 174 13.80 -15.74 3.56
C THR A 174 14.09 -14.27 3.88
N SER A 175 14.42 -13.46 2.87
CA SER A 175 14.56 -12.00 3.03
C SER A 175 13.21 -11.35 2.75
N THR A 176 12.27 -11.52 3.69
CA THR A 176 11.00 -10.79 3.63
C THR A 176 11.24 -9.40 4.18
N GLN A 177 10.99 -8.39 3.35
CA GLN A 177 11.08 -6.99 3.72
C GLN A 177 9.70 -6.36 3.69
N THR A 178 9.48 -5.37 4.54
CA THR A 178 8.13 -4.86 4.78
C THR A 178 8.12 -3.34 4.71
N VAL A 179 7.26 -2.80 3.86
CA VAL A 179 7.01 -1.37 3.67
C VAL A 179 5.58 -1.06 4.11
N ALA A 180 5.46 -0.26 5.17
CA ALA A 180 4.20 0.08 5.84
C ALA A 180 3.94 1.58 5.82
N LEU A 181 2.69 1.96 6.06
CA LEU A 181 2.37 3.23 6.68
C LEU A 181 2.09 2.99 8.17
N ASP A 182 2.51 3.91 9.04
CA ASP A 182 2.04 3.92 10.42
C ASP A 182 0.56 4.31 10.50
N SER A 183 -0.07 3.99 11.63
CA SER A 183 -1.45 4.38 11.92
C SER A 183 -1.57 5.83 12.42
N SER A 184 -0.57 6.68 12.16
CA SER A 184 -0.59 8.06 12.68
C SER A 184 -1.64 8.91 11.97
N ALA A 185 -1.98 8.61 10.72
CA ALA A 185 -3.09 9.25 10.02
C ALA A 185 -4.43 8.94 10.70
N ASP A 186 -4.69 7.67 11.01
CA ASP A 186 -5.95 7.24 11.63
C ASP A 186 -6.11 7.79 13.05
N THR A 187 -4.99 7.87 13.78
CA THR A 187 -4.92 8.55 15.08
C THR A 187 -5.25 10.04 14.94
N LYS A 188 -4.73 10.73 13.91
CA LYS A 188 -5.07 12.14 13.65
C LYS A 188 -6.55 12.31 13.31
N VAL A 189 -7.15 11.40 12.53
CA VAL A 189 -8.57 11.42 12.22
C VAL A 189 -9.41 11.27 13.48
N GLY A 190 -9.12 10.27 14.32
CA GLY A 190 -9.83 10.07 15.59
C GLY A 190 -9.72 11.28 16.52
N ARG A 191 -8.51 11.87 16.61
CA ARG A 191 -8.26 13.10 17.36
C ARG A 191 -9.08 14.26 16.83
N TYR A 192 -9.04 14.47 15.52
CA TYR A 192 -9.73 15.56 14.86
C TYR A 192 -11.24 15.50 15.08
N LEU A 193 -11.86 14.34 14.84
CA LEU A 193 -13.30 14.17 15.07
C LEU A 193 -13.67 14.41 16.54
N SER A 194 -12.83 13.97 17.47
CA SER A 194 -13.05 14.23 18.90
C SER A 194 -12.88 15.70 19.26
N ASP A 195 -11.90 16.41 18.67
CA ASP A 195 -11.67 17.85 18.85
C ASP A 195 -12.86 18.68 18.31
N LEU A 196 -13.56 18.18 17.27
CA LEU A 196 -14.83 18.74 16.79
C LEU A 196 -16.03 18.46 17.69
N GLY A 197 -15.88 17.61 18.70
CA GLY A 197 -16.95 17.24 19.64
C GLY A 197 -17.69 15.95 19.30
N HIS A 198 -17.29 15.20 18.26
CA HIS A 198 -17.90 13.90 17.98
C HIS A 198 -17.59 12.90 19.11
N ARG A 199 -18.64 12.32 19.69
CA ARG A 199 -18.54 11.32 20.76
C ARG A 199 -18.90 9.92 20.31
N ARG A 200 -19.63 9.78 19.21
CA ARG A 200 -20.01 8.50 18.62
C ARG A 200 -19.68 8.51 17.15
N VAL A 201 -18.65 7.76 16.78
CA VAL A 201 -18.10 7.70 15.42
C VAL A 201 -18.33 6.30 14.87
N ALA A 202 -18.90 6.18 13.68
CA ALA A 202 -18.96 4.91 12.97
C ALA A 202 -17.74 4.74 12.07
N VAL A 203 -17.15 3.55 12.04
CA VAL A 203 -16.07 3.17 11.13
C VAL A 203 -16.59 2.04 10.25
N LEU A 204 -16.79 2.32 8.96
CA LEU A 204 -17.21 1.33 7.97
C LEU A 204 -15.96 0.79 7.28
N ALA A 205 -15.48 -0.35 7.80
CA ALA A 205 -14.24 -0.96 7.38
C ALA A 205 -14.46 -1.88 6.18
N SER A 206 -13.80 -1.58 5.05
CA SER A 206 -13.78 -2.49 3.91
C SER A 206 -12.75 -3.59 4.11
N ALA A 207 -13.14 -4.83 3.78
CA ALA A 207 -12.32 -6.04 3.90
C ALA A 207 -11.65 -6.21 5.30
N PRO A 208 -12.42 -6.64 6.32
CA PRO A 208 -11.99 -6.63 7.73
C PRO A 208 -10.82 -7.58 8.05
N ASP A 209 -10.52 -8.50 7.15
CA ASP A 209 -9.40 -9.41 7.24
C ASP A 209 -8.07 -8.81 6.77
N LEU A 210 -8.10 -7.66 6.10
CA LEU A 210 -6.91 -6.89 5.76
C LEU A 210 -6.24 -6.33 7.02
N ARG A 211 -4.93 -6.54 7.14
CA ARG A 211 -4.15 -6.04 8.28
C ARG A 211 -4.13 -4.50 8.33
N SER A 212 -4.04 -3.84 7.19
CA SER A 212 -4.00 -2.36 7.11
C SER A 212 -5.33 -1.73 7.54
N GLY A 213 -6.46 -2.21 7.01
CA GLY A 213 -7.79 -1.71 7.38
C GLY A 213 -8.09 -1.89 8.86
N ARG A 214 -7.73 -3.05 9.42
CA ARG A 214 -7.85 -3.32 10.86
C ARG A 214 -6.99 -2.38 11.71
N GLY A 215 -5.71 -2.24 11.38
CA GLY A 215 -4.79 -1.37 12.12
C GLY A 215 -5.22 0.10 12.10
N ALA A 216 -5.81 0.55 10.99
CA ALA A 216 -6.42 1.88 10.88
C ALA A 216 -7.63 2.03 11.82
N ALA A 217 -8.58 1.09 11.76
CA ALA A 217 -9.77 1.10 12.61
C ALA A 217 -9.43 1.02 14.10
N GLU A 218 -8.47 0.19 14.49
CA GLU A 218 -8.00 0.06 15.89
C GLU A 218 -7.36 1.35 16.40
N ALA A 219 -6.48 1.98 15.60
CA ALA A 219 -5.83 3.24 15.99
C ALA A 219 -6.82 4.40 16.15
N LEU A 220 -7.77 4.54 15.22
CA LEU A 220 -8.84 5.52 15.33
C LEU A 220 -9.72 5.26 16.55
N SER A 221 -10.15 4.02 16.74
CA SER A 221 -11.02 3.64 17.86
C SER A 221 -10.35 3.88 19.21
N ALA A 222 -9.07 3.56 19.33
CA ALA A 222 -8.28 3.81 20.53
C ALA A 222 -8.15 5.30 20.85
N GLU A 223 -7.98 6.16 19.83
CA GLU A 223 -7.93 7.61 20.03
C GLU A 223 -9.28 8.18 20.47
N VAL A 224 -10.37 7.77 19.82
CA VAL A 224 -11.74 8.18 20.18
C VAL A 224 -12.08 7.76 21.62
N ALA A 225 -11.74 6.51 21.99
CA ALA A 225 -11.95 5.99 23.33
C ALA A 225 -11.16 6.77 24.40
N ARG A 226 -9.88 7.08 24.12
CA ARG A 226 -9.03 7.87 25.04
C ARG A 226 -9.60 9.24 25.36
N ARG A 227 -10.41 9.78 24.44
CA ARG A 227 -11.05 11.08 24.56
C ARG A 227 -12.47 11.01 25.11
N GLY A 228 -12.93 9.84 25.53
CA GLY A 228 -14.26 9.62 26.12
C GLY A 228 -15.38 9.46 25.09
N GLY A 229 -15.05 9.10 23.85
CA GLY A 229 -16.02 8.72 22.83
C GLY A 229 -16.09 7.20 22.62
N VAL A 230 -16.97 6.79 21.70
CA VAL A 230 -17.15 5.41 21.26
C VAL A 230 -17.02 5.34 19.74
N ALA A 231 -16.16 4.45 19.27
CA ALA A 231 -16.08 4.09 17.86
C ALA A 231 -16.82 2.77 17.61
N VAL A 232 -17.83 2.79 16.74
CA VAL A 232 -18.58 1.61 16.31
C VAL A 232 -17.97 1.13 14.99
N VAL A 233 -17.24 0.01 15.04
CA VAL A 233 -16.59 -0.56 13.86
C VAL A 233 -17.50 -1.62 13.25
N GLU A 234 -17.85 -1.44 11.98
CA GLU A 234 -18.67 -2.37 11.21
C GLU A 234 -17.90 -2.82 9.98
N SER A 235 -18.00 -4.10 9.66
CA SER A 235 -17.32 -4.69 8.51
C SER A 235 -18.24 -4.69 7.30
N CYS A 236 -17.79 -4.10 6.19
CA CYS A 236 -18.55 -4.06 4.95
C CYS A 236 -17.71 -4.68 3.83
N THR A 237 -18.23 -5.67 3.10
CA THR A 237 -17.49 -6.30 2.00
C THR A 237 -17.92 -5.72 0.66
N THR A 238 -19.15 -5.24 0.53
CA THR A 238 -19.66 -4.57 -0.67
C THR A 238 -20.10 -3.13 -0.39
N LEU A 239 -20.25 -2.34 -1.47
CA LEU A 239 -20.88 -1.02 -1.39
C LEU A 239 -22.35 -1.10 -0.94
N GLU A 240 -23.04 -2.21 -1.22
CA GLU A 240 -24.39 -2.44 -0.73
C GLU A 240 -24.40 -2.67 0.79
N ASP A 241 -23.40 -3.38 1.33
CA ASP A 241 -23.21 -3.54 2.78
C ASP A 241 -22.91 -2.21 3.45
N VAL A 242 -22.10 -1.35 2.81
CA VAL A 242 -21.87 0.03 3.28
C VAL A 242 -23.20 0.78 3.35
N ALA A 243 -24.01 0.73 2.28
CA ALA A 243 -25.29 1.44 2.24
C ALA A 243 -26.31 0.92 3.26
N SER A 244 -26.40 -0.40 3.45
CA SER A 244 -27.33 -1.03 4.39
C SER A 244 -26.90 -0.77 5.84
N THR A 245 -25.59 -0.86 6.13
CA THR A 245 -25.01 -0.59 7.44
C THR A 245 -25.15 0.88 7.82
N ALA A 246 -24.84 1.81 6.91
CA ALA A 246 -25.00 3.23 7.13
C ALA A 246 -26.48 3.57 7.46
N ARG A 247 -27.44 3.06 6.68
CA ARG A 247 -28.87 3.23 6.97
C ARG A 247 -29.26 2.73 8.35
N ARG A 248 -28.82 1.52 8.71
CA ARG A 248 -29.09 0.91 10.03
C ARG A 248 -28.54 1.75 11.18
N LEU A 249 -27.30 2.22 11.07
CA LEU A 249 -26.66 3.02 12.11
C LEU A 249 -27.28 4.41 12.25
N LEU A 250 -27.56 5.09 11.14
CA LEU A 250 -28.14 6.43 11.13
C LEU A 250 -29.60 6.46 11.60
N ALA A 251 -30.33 5.34 11.46
CA ALA A 251 -31.69 5.19 11.98
C ALA A 251 -31.74 4.63 13.42
N SER A 252 -30.60 4.38 14.07
CA SER A 252 -30.57 3.84 15.43
C SER A 252 -30.98 4.89 16.48
N PRO A 253 -31.39 4.48 17.70
CA PRO A 253 -31.77 5.43 18.77
C PRO A 253 -30.64 6.38 19.18
N GLU A 254 -29.39 5.93 19.04
CA GLU A 254 -28.19 6.72 19.29
C GLU A 254 -27.33 6.74 18.02
N PRO A 255 -27.70 7.56 17.02
CA PRO A 255 -26.99 7.56 15.74
C PRO A 255 -25.56 8.12 15.91
N PRO A 256 -24.59 7.64 15.12
CA PRO A 256 -23.28 8.27 15.05
C PRO A 256 -23.39 9.68 14.45
N THR A 257 -22.52 10.60 14.90
CA THR A 257 -22.44 11.97 14.36
C THR A 257 -21.31 12.14 13.36
N ALA A 258 -20.46 11.12 13.22
CA ALA A 258 -19.44 11.05 12.19
C ALA A 258 -19.33 9.61 11.66
N VAL A 259 -19.09 9.47 10.36
CA VAL A 259 -18.81 8.20 9.69
C VAL A 259 -17.44 8.29 9.01
N VAL A 260 -16.60 7.30 9.25
CA VAL A 260 -15.30 7.12 8.60
C VAL A 260 -15.37 5.87 7.73
N THR A 261 -15.04 5.99 6.46
CA THR A 261 -15.00 4.85 5.53
C THR A 261 -13.56 4.48 5.20
N SER A 262 -13.26 3.21 4.99
CA SER A 262 -11.91 2.76 4.61
C SER A 262 -11.49 3.22 3.21
N ASP A 263 -12.44 3.47 2.32
CA ASP A 263 -12.22 3.88 0.94
C ASP A 263 -13.14 5.04 0.52
N ASP A 264 -12.82 5.60 -0.64
CA ASP A 264 -13.47 6.73 -1.28
C ASP A 264 -14.87 6.39 -1.84
N GLN A 265 -15.08 5.18 -2.36
CA GLN A 265 -16.39 4.76 -2.86
C GLN A 265 -17.41 4.63 -1.72
N GLY A 266 -17.01 4.07 -0.60
CA GLY A 266 -17.83 3.99 0.61
C GLY A 266 -18.27 5.36 1.10
N ALA A 267 -17.39 6.37 1.03
CA ALA A 267 -17.75 7.74 1.42
C ALA A 267 -18.85 8.32 0.52
N LEU A 268 -18.78 8.10 -0.79
CA LEU A 268 -19.83 8.52 -1.74
C LEU A 268 -21.17 7.81 -1.46
N VAL A 269 -21.13 6.52 -1.12
CA VAL A 269 -22.32 5.77 -0.69
C VAL A 269 -22.93 6.37 0.57
N VAL A 270 -22.11 6.69 1.58
CA VAL A 270 -22.56 7.33 2.82
C VAL A 270 -23.19 8.70 2.55
N LEU A 271 -22.61 9.50 1.64
CA LEU A 271 -23.21 10.76 1.22
C LEU A 271 -24.60 10.56 0.60
N ASP A 272 -24.78 9.56 -0.29
CA ASP A 272 -26.09 9.28 -0.89
C ASP A 272 -27.11 8.84 0.18
N VAL A 273 -26.68 7.98 1.11
CA VAL A 273 -27.53 7.55 2.24
C VAL A 273 -27.95 8.72 3.11
N ALA A 274 -27.01 9.59 3.50
CA ALA A 274 -27.28 10.77 4.32
C ALA A 274 -28.27 11.71 3.62
N ARG A 275 -28.05 11.98 2.33
CA ARG A 275 -28.95 12.80 1.50
C ARG A 275 -30.37 12.24 1.44
N ARG A 276 -30.53 10.93 1.26
CA ARG A 276 -31.86 10.28 1.25
C ARG A 276 -32.54 10.25 2.61
N ALA A 277 -31.75 10.25 3.70
CA ALA A 277 -32.25 10.38 5.06
C ALA A 277 -32.58 11.83 5.45
N GLY A 278 -32.35 12.80 4.56
CA GLY A 278 -32.57 14.23 4.84
C GLY A 278 -31.50 14.86 5.73
N LEU A 279 -30.37 14.20 5.94
CA LEU A 279 -29.25 14.71 6.74
C LEU A 279 -28.36 15.61 5.89
N VAL A 280 -27.97 16.75 6.44
CA VAL A 280 -27.06 17.71 5.82
C VAL A 280 -25.64 17.43 6.28
N VAL A 281 -24.76 17.04 5.36
CA VAL A 281 -23.31 16.92 5.63
C VAL A 281 -22.66 18.30 5.41
N PRO A 282 -21.82 18.82 6.32
CA PRO A 282 -21.31 18.19 7.55
C PRO A 282 -22.11 18.47 8.84
N TRP A 283 -23.25 19.19 8.77
CA TRP A 283 -23.94 19.72 9.95
C TRP A 283 -24.63 18.67 10.82
N ASP A 284 -25.35 17.75 10.21
CA ASP A 284 -26.03 16.64 10.89
C ASP A 284 -25.14 15.39 10.98
N LEU A 285 -24.21 15.25 10.04
CA LEU A 285 -23.31 14.11 9.92
C LEU A 285 -21.98 14.53 9.30
N SER A 286 -20.87 14.24 9.96
CA SER A 286 -19.54 14.35 9.36
C SER A 286 -19.15 13.08 8.60
N VAL A 287 -18.52 13.21 7.45
CA VAL A 287 -18.06 12.08 6.63
C VAL A 287 -16.57 12.24 6.31
N VAL A 288 -15.78 11.22 6.61
CA VAL A 288 -14.35 11.17 6.31
C VAL A 288 -14.03 9.92 5.49
N ALA A 289 -13.32 10.09 4.38
CA ALA A 289 -12.82 8.99 3.56
C ALA A 289 -11.39 8.62 3.97
N GLY A 290 -11.11 7.32 4.07
CA GLY A 290 -9.78 6.77 4.33
C GLY A 290 -8.83 6.91 3.14
N ARG A 291 -9.32 7.44 2.01
CA ARG A 291 -8.60 7.62 0.75
C ARG A 291 -8.96 8.93 0.08
N ASP A 292 -7.97 9.60 -0.52
CA ASP A 292 -8.12 10.88 -1.23
C ASP A 292 -8.20 10.68 -2.75
N ALA A 293 -9.31 10.12 -3.23
CA ALA A 293 -9.57 10.04 -4.65
C ALA A 293 -10.05 11.39 -5.20
N PRO A 294 -9.65 11.78 -6.43
CA PRO A 294 -10.04 13.07 -7.03
C PRO A 294 -11.55 13.33 -7.03
N VAL A 295 -12.36 12.29 -7.17
CA VAL A 295 -13.84 12.38 -7.20
C VAL A 295 -14.43 12.95 -5.90
N LEU A 296 -13.77 12.76 -4.75
CA LEU A 296 -14.24 13.26 -3.45
C LEU A 296 -14.16 14.78 -3.32
N ARG A 297 -13.29 15.43 -4.10
CA ARG A 297 -13.19 16.90 -4.15
C ARG A 297 -14.28 17.52 -5.02
N LEU A 298 -14.88 16.71 -5.89
CA LEU A 298 -15.95 17.09 -6.81
C LEU A 298 -17.33 16.69 -6.29
N SER A 299 -17.41 15.93 -5.18
CA SER A 299 -18.68 15.57 -4.57
C SER A 299 -19.36 16.79 -3.94
N THR A 300 -20.66 16.68 -3.70
CA THR A 300 -21.44 17.73 -3.00
C THR A 300 -22.04 17.15 -1.72
N PRO A 301 -21.55 17.54 -0.53
CA PRO A 301 -20.38 18.40 -0.30
C PRO A 301 -19.05 17.70 -0.64
N PRO A 302 -17.93 18.44 -0.78
CA PRO A 302 -16.60 17.85 -0.85
C PRO A 302 -16.30 17.05 0.42
N VAL A 303 -15.74 15.85 0.27
CA VAL A 303 -15.45 14.95 1.39
C VAL A 303 -14.02 15.15 1.89
N THR A 304 -13.89 15.23 3.21
CA THR A 304 -12.58 15.19 3.88
C THR A 304 -11.95 13.82 3.69
N ALA A 305 -10.70 13.78 3.23
CA ALA A 305 -10.02 12.54 2.91
C ALA A 305 -8.63 12.43 3.53
N VAL A 306 -8.19 11.18 3.76
CA VAL A 306 -6.82 10.84 4.15
C VAL A 306 -5.99 10.56 2.90
N ALA A 307 -4.98 11.38 2.65
CA ALA A 307 -4.07 11.20 1.53
C ALA A 307 -3.04 10.11 1.84
N ARG A 308 -2.80 9.20 0.90
CA ARG A 308 -1.79 8.14 1.02
C ARG A 308 -0.68 8.36 0.00
N PRO A 309 0.60 8.28 0.39
CA PRO A 309 1.71 8.47 -0.55
C PRO A 309 2.01 7.16 -1.29
N ASP A 310 1.04 6.64 -2.06
CA ASP A 310 1.11 5.30 -2.68
C ASP A 310 2.25 5.19 -3.72
N ARG A 311 2.54 6.26 -4.47
CA ARG A 311 3.75 6.31 -5.32
C ARG A 311 5.04 6.20 -4.51
N ALA A 312 5.14 6.88 -3.36
CA ALA A 312 6.32 6.80 -2.51
C ALA A 312 6.48 5.42 -1.86
N LEU A 313 5.35 4.76 -1.51
CA LEU A 313 5.35 3.35 -1.09
C LEU A 313 5.92 2.45 -2.19
N GLY A 314 5.53 2.67 -3.44
CA GLY A 314 6.03 1.93 -4.60
C GLY A 314 7.53 2.13 -4.80
N GLN A 315 8.01 3.36 -4.66
CA GLN A 315 9.43 3.68 -4.75
C GLN A 315 10.24 2.99 -3.65
N GLU A 316 9.80 3.06 -2.38
CA GLU A 316 10.50 2.34 -1.30
C GLU A 316 10.45 0.84 -1.53
N ALA A 317 9.31 0.28 -1.95
CA ALA A 317 9.21 -1.15 -2.27
C ALA A 317 10.21 -1.55 -3.37
N GLY A 318 10.39 -0.75 -4.41
CA GLY A 318 11.40 -0.97 -5.45
C GLY A 318 12.82 -0.98 -4.90
N ARG A 319 13.15 -0.05 -3.98
CA ARG A 319 14.47 0.00 -3.33
C ARG A 319 14.72 -1.25 -2.48
N ARG A 320 13.68 -1.78 -1.82
CA ARG A 320 13.74 -3.00 -1.02
C ARG A 320 13.96 -4.24 -1.86
N VAL A 321 13.30 -4.32 -3.01
CA VAL A 321 13.56 -5.37 -3.99
C VAL A 321 15.04 -5.35 -4.42
N LEU A 322 15.57 -4.18 -4.80
CA LEU A 322 16.97 -4.08 -5.21
C LEU A 322 17.95 -4.47 -4.08
N ARG A 323 17.69 -4.04 -2.85
CA ARG A 323 18.45 -4.44 -1.65
C ARG A 323 18.40 -5.94 -1.41
N GLY A 324 17.20 -6.54 -1.42
CA GLY A 324 17.00 -7.97 -1.20
C GLY A 324 17.69 -8.84 -2.25
N LEU A 325 17.86 -8.32 -3.46
CA LEU A 325 18.60 -8.97 -4.55
C LEU A 325 20.11 -8.66 -4.53
N GLY A 326 20.62 -7.95 -3.52
CA GLY A 326 22.03 -7.56 -3.42
C GLY A 326 22.48 -6.57 -4.51
N ARG A 327 21.55 -5.81 -5.10
CA ARG A 327 21.81 -4.85 -6.19
C ARG A 327 21.95 -3.41 -5.69
N ASP A 328 22.52 -3.23 -4.50
CA ASP A 328 22.64 -1.90 -3.85
C ASP A 328 23.47 -0.90 -4.64
N ALA A 329 24.50 -1.36 -5.35
CA ALA A 329 25.29 -0.51 -6.23
C ALA A 329 24.47 0.10 -7.38
N ALA A 330 23.32 -0.49 -7.72
CA ALA A 330 22.41 0.05 -8.72
C ALA A 330 21.53 1.19 -8.17
N LEU A 331 21.44 1.43 -6.86
CA LEU A 331 20.63 2.51 -6.29
C LEU A 331 21.19 3.92 -6.53
N ALA A 332 22.39 4.05 -7.10
CA ALA A 332 22.92 5.34 -7.52
C ALA A 332 21.95 6.02 -8.52
N PRO A 333 21.67 7.33 -8.37
CA PRO A 333 20.85 8.04 -9.34
C PRO A 333 21.49 7.94 -10.71
N ALA A 334 20.69 7.67 -11.75
CA ALA A 334 21.17 7.75 -13.12
C ALA A 334 21.74 9.16 -13.33
N PRO A 335 22.96 9.31 -13.89
CA PRO A 335 23.49 10.62 -14.21
C PRO A 335 22.58 11.24 -15.29
N GLY A 336 21.72 12.19 -14.91
CA GLY A 336 20.93 12.99 -15.85
C GLY A 336 19.46 13.24 -15.51
N THR A 337 18.85 12.52 -14.56
CA THR A 337 17.45 12.81 -14.17
C THR A 337 17.43 13.81 -13.02
N ALA A 338 17.47 15.10 -13.37
CA ALA A 338 17.09 16.15 -12.43
C ALA A 338 15.68 15.84 -11.88
N PRO A 339 15.45 15.93 -10.56
CA PRO A 339 14.12 15.76 -10.02
C PRO A 339 13.19 16.78 -10.67
N ALA A 340 12.10 16.31 -11.27
CA ALA A 340 11.03 17.20 -11.70
C ALA A 340 10.62 18.06 -10.50
N PRO A 341 10.51 19.39 -10.64
CA PRO A 341 10.08 20.24 -9.54
C PRO A 341 8.73 19.72 -9.06
N ALA A 342 8.61 19.51 -7.74
CA ALA A 342 7.32 19.25 -7.11
C ALA A 342 6.32 20.30 -7.61
N PRO A 343 5.08 19.93 -7.98
CA PRO A 343 4.07 20.93 -8.30
C PRO A 343 3.95 21.83 -7.08
N GLY A 344 4.41 23.07 -7.25
CA GLY A 344 4.40 24.06 -6.20
C GLY A 344 2.97 24.18 -5.70
N THR A 345 2.82 24.12 -4.38
CA THR A 345 1.64 24.65 -3.71
C THR A 345 1.47 26.09 -4.17
N ALA A 346 0.60 26.31 -5.14
CA ALA A 346 0.14 27.64 -5.50
C ALA A 346 -0.43 28.28 -4.22
N PRO A 347 -0.03 29.50 -3.85
CA PRO A 347 -0.65 30.19 -2.73
C PRO A 347 -2.13 30.39 -3.08
N ALA A 348 -3.00 30.03 -2.15
CA ALA A 348 -4.42 30.35 -2.22
C ALA A 348 -4.56 31.86 -2.41
N SER A 349 -4.92 32.30 -3.61
CA SER A 349 -5.22 33.69 -3.89
C SER A 349 -6.45 34.10 -3.08
N ALA A 350 -6.24 35.06 -2.19
CA ALA A 350 -7.26 35.70 -1.38
C ALA A 350 -8.36 36.36 -2.24
N SER A 351 -9.58 36.35 -1.70
CA SER A 351 -10.58 37.40 -1.84
C SER A 351 -11.01 37.79 -3.26
N ALA A 352 -12.13 37.23 -3.72
CA ALA A 352 -13.05 37.93 -4.61
C ALA A 352 -14.38 38.11 -3.87
N SER A 353 -14.57 39.33 -3.35
CA SER A 353 -15.83 39.83 -2.84
C SER A 353 -16.88 39.80 -3.96
N ALA A 354 -17.96 39.04 -3.77
CA ALA A 354 -19.15 39.12 -4.61
C ALA A 354 -20.32 39.58 -3.73
N SER A 355 -20.65 40.87 -3.87
CA SER A 355 -21.84 41.49 -3.29
C SER A 355 -23.10 40.73 -3.73
N ALA A 356 -23.88 40.25 -2.75
CA ALA A 356 -25.24 39.77 -3.00
C ALA A 356 -26.23 40.96 -2.99
N PRO A 357 -27.27 40.98 -3.84
CA PRO A 357 -28.34 41.95 -3.75
C PRO A 357 -29.27 41.60 -2.59
N SER A 358 -29.71 42.65 -1.89
CA SER A 358 -30.63 42.63 -0.77
C SER A 358 -32.06 42.28 -1.19
N THR A 359 -32.64 41.25 -0.58
CA THR A 359 -34.11 41.11 -0.45
C THR A 359 -34.46 40.64 0.95
N THR A 360 -35.17 41.51 1.66
CA THR A 360 -35.74 41.34 3.00
C THR A 360 -36.74 40.18 3.06
N PRO A 361 -36.86 39.50 4.21
CA PRO A 361 -38.20 39.33 4.78
C PRO A 361 -38.31 39.66 6.28
N ALA A 362 -39.53 39.98 6.68
CA ALA A 362 -39.98 40.41 8.01
C ALA A 362 -40.03 39.25 9.05
N PRO A 363 -40.22 39.53 10.36
CA PRO A 363 -39.72 38.67 11.44
C PRO A 363 -40.72 37.62 11.94
N GLY A 364 -40.18 36.46 12.33
CA GLY A 364 -40.86 35.45 13.14
C GLY A 364 -39.87 34.89 14.18
N THR A 365 -40.19 35.11 15.46
CA THR A 365 -39.41 34.76 16.65
C THR A 365 -39.48 33.28 17.03
N SER A 366 -38.34 32.62 17.28
CA SER A 366 -38.07 31.74 18.44
C SER A 366 -36.70 31.02 18.36
N PRO A 367 -36.12 30.56 19.49
CA PRO A 367 -34.71 30.75 19.78
C PRO A 367 -33.85 29.47 19.71
N GLY A 368 -32.53 29.69 19.60
CA GLY A 368 -31.55 29.01 20.47
C GLY A 368 -31.00 27.67 20.00
N GLY A 369 -29.89 27.72 19.27
CA GLY A 369 -29.03 26.56 19.01
C GLY A 369 -27.90 26.93 18.08
N SER A 370 -26.99 27.81 18.51
CA SER A 370 -25.78 28.12 17.73
C SER A 370 -24.80 26.95 17.86
N THR A 371 -24.89 25.98 16.96
CA THR A 371 -23.74 25.13 16.66
C THR A 371 -22.70 26.00 15.94
N PRO A 372 -21.42 25.98 16.36
CA PRO A 372 -20.40 26.78 15.69
C PRO A 372 -20.24 26.29 14.25
N ARG A 373 -20.18 27.24 13.31
CA ARG A 373 -19.84 26.96 11.91
C ARG A 373 -18.41 26.41 11.86
N VAL A 374 -18.28 25.12 11.59
CA VAL A 374 -17.00 24.46 11.33
C VAL A 374 -16.82 24.37 9.82
N GLU A 375 -15.75 24.97 9.29
CA GLU A 375 -15.36 24.82 7.88
C GLU A 375 -14.94 23.37 7.57
N PRO A 376 -15.12 22.90 6.32
CA PRO A 376 -14.66 21.58 5.90
C PRO A 376 -13.13 21.45 6.11
N LEU A 377 -12.69 20.27 6.57
CA LEU A 377 -11.29 20.03 6.91
C LEU A 377 -10.40 20.08 5.63
N PRO A 378 -9.20 20.68 5.69
CA PRO A 378 -8.17 20.46 4.67
C PRO A 378 -7.74 18.98 4.63
N ALA A 379 -7.16 18.51 3.51
CA ALA A 379 -6.72 17.12 3.40
C ALA A 379 -5.85 16.67 4.59
N VAL A 380 -6.15 15.49 5.18
CA VAL A 380 -5.36 14.97 6.30
C VAL A 380 -4.05 14.42 5.74
N PRO A 381 -2.88 14.93 6.17
CA PRO A 381 -1.60 14.37 5.72
C PRO A 381 -1.47 12.93 6.21
N GLY A 382 -1.11 12.05 5.28
CA GLY A 382 -1.03 10.60 5.46
C GLY A 382 -0.09 10.12 6.56
N GLY A 383 -0.12 8.80 6.76
CA GLY A 383 0.77 8.09 7.67
C GLY A 383 2.24 8.22 7.23
N ARG A 384 3.16 8.07 8.18
CA ARG A 384 4.60 8.04 7.85
C ARG A 384 4.98 6.66 7.38
N LEU A 385 5.93 6.62 6.44
CA LEU A 385 6.51 5.38 5.94
C LEU A 385 7.27 4.65 7.05
N VAL A 386 6.91 3.39 7.31
CA VAL A 386 7.58 2.52 8.28
C VAL A 386 8.33 1.40 7.58
N VAL A 387 9.62 1.40 7.89
CA VAL A 387 10.73 0.54 7.51
C VAL A 387 10.96 -0.75 8.29
N ARG A 388 10.63 -1.98 7.85
CA ARG A 388 11.05 -3.20 8.58
C ARG A 388 11.68 -4.28 7.70
N GLY A 389 12.59 -5.07 8.29
CA GLY A 389 13.19 -6.24 7.65
C GLY A 389 13.37 -7.34 8.69
N THR A 390 13.03 -8.58 8.32
CA THR A 390 13.38 -9.76 9.10
C THR A 390 14.54 -10.47 8.39
N THR A 391 15.67 -10.58 9.07
CA THR A 391 16.74 -11.49 8.67
C THR A 391 16.82 -12.56 9.74
N SER A 392 16.28 -13.75 9.48
CA SER A 392 16.58 -14.89 10.35
C SER A 392 18.08 -15.21 10.23
N PRO A 393 18.82 -15.30 11.34
CA PRO A 393 20.21 -15.74 11.29
C PRO A 393 20.26 -17.18 10.77
N PRO A 394 21.31 -17.57 10.04
CA PRO A 394 21.51 -18.98 9.68
C PRO A 394 21.63 -19.79 10.97
N ARG A 395 20.80 -20.82 11.10
CA ARG A 395 20.88 -21.80 12.20
C ARG A 395 22.09 -22.71 12.04
#